data_AF-A0A2K0YC54-F1
#
_entry.id   AF-A0A2K0YC54-F1
#
_cell.length_a   1.000
_cell.length_b   1.000
_cell.length_c   1.000
_cell.angle_alpha   90.00
_cell.angle_beta   90.00
_cell.angle_gamma   90.00
#
_symmetry.space_group_name_H-M   'P 1'
#
loop_
_entity.id
_entity.type
_entity.pdbx_description
1 polymer ?
#
loop_
_entity_poly.entity_id
_entity_poly.type
_entity_poly.pdbx_seq_one_letter_code
_entity_poly.pdbx_strand_id
1 'polypeptide(L)'
;MNQSEEFSLETAACLWEAVLALRDQTSGDQAAKLLAAAIARSFETVGTAALRLIVVGWTSAVEKAWQEVSATYPLCFDWDFVPGWVIDNIDWSDAENPHRISKESDPIELLTPCVPPEPAGPQ
;
A
#
# COMPACT_ATOMS: atom_id res chain seq x y z
N MET A 1 2.27 18.61 21.02
CA MET A 1 1.90 18.03 19.72
C MET A 1 1.24 19.11 18.90
N ASN A 2 1.69 19.29 17.67
CA ASN A 2 0.98 20.09 16.69
C ASN A 2 -0.14 19.22 16.07
N GLN A 3 -1.17 19.83 15.47
CA GLN A 3 -2.31 19.10 14.90
C GLN A 3 -1.93 18.09 13.80
N SER A 4 -0.84 18.33 13.06
CA SER A 4 -0.36 17.40 12.04
C SER A 4 0.23 16.13 12.67
N GLU A 5 0.94 16.26 13.78
CA GLU A 5 1.48 15.10 14.52
C GLU A 5 0.36 14.25 15.13
N GLU A 6 -0.69 14.90 15.64
CA GLU A 6 -1.87 14.21 16.18
C GLU A 6 -2.58 13.41 15.09
N PHE A 7 -2.81 14.03 13.93
CA PHE A 7 -3.42 13.37 12.78
C PHE A 7 -2.58 12.20 12.23
N SER A 8 -1.25 12.32 12.23
CA SER A 8 -0.37 11.22 11.84
C SER A 8 -0.39 10.06 12.82
N LEU A 9 -0.48 10.32 14.13
CA LEU A 9 -0.61 9.27 15.13
C LEU A 9 -1.96 8.56 15.05
N GLU A 10 -3.03 9.31 14.82
CA GLU A 10 -4.37 8.75 14.57
C GLU A 10 -4.35 7.88 13.31
N THR A 11 -3.80 8.37 12.20
CA THR A 11 -3.68 7.59 10.96
C THR A 11 -2.87 6.30 11.16
N ALA A 12 -1.74 6.38 11.88
CA ALA A 12 -0.93 5.22 12.21
C ALA A 12 -1.68 4.20 13.09
N ALA A 13 -2.50 4.68 14.03
CA ALA A 13 -3.35 3.83 14.86
C ALA A 13 -4.45 3.14 14.02
N CYS A 14 -5.18 3.90 13.20
CA CYS A 14 -6.20 3.37 12.30
C CYS A 14 -5.63 2.32 11.33
N LEU A 15 -4.44 2.57 10.77
CA LEU A 15 -3.74 1.61 9.92
C LEU A 15 -3.45 0.30 10.64
N TRP A 16 -2.94 0.39 11.87
CA TRP A 16 -2.63 -0.79 12.66
C TRP A 16 -3.88 -1.57 13.03
N GLU A 17 -4.96 -0.89 13.43
CA GLU A 17 -6.25 -1.51 13.72
C GLU A 17 -6.88 -2.16 12.49
N ALA A 18 -6.84 -1.50 11.34
CA ALA A 18 -7.33 -2.06 10.08
C ALA A 18 -6.61 -3.37 9.72
N VAL A 19 -5.29 -3.42 9.85
CA VAL A 19 -4.51 -4.65 9.59
C VAL A 19 -4.88 -5.77 10.55
N LEU A 20 -5.08 -5.46 11.84
CA LEU A 20 -5.53 -6.46 12.82
C LEU A 20 -6.93 -6.98 12.49
N ALA A 21 -7.87 -6.09 12.15
CA ALA A 21 -9.22 -6.46 11.79
C ALA A 21 -9.26 -7.33 10.51
N LEU A 22 -8.47 -6.97 9.49
CA LEU A 22 -8.35 -7.76 8.27
C LEU A 22 -7.73 -9.14 8.51
N ARG A 23 -6.73 -9.24 9.38
CA ARG A 23 -6.13 -10.52 9.81
C ARG A 23 -7.15 -11.42 10.49
N ASP A 24 -7.94 -10.84 11.40
CA ASP A 24 -8.89 -11.57 12.25
C ASP A 24 -10.24 -11.80 11.55
N GLN A 25 -10.35 -11.42 10.27
CA GLN A 25 -11.57 -11.56 9.49
C GLN A 25 -11.90 -13.04 9.25
N THR A 26 -12.96 -13.52 9.91
CA THR A 26 -13.44 -14.92 9.81
C THR A 26 -14.60 -15.09 8.83
N SER A 27 -15.19 -13.99 8.36
CA SER A 27 -16.35 -13.95 7.49
C SER A 27 -16.04 -13.27 6.16
N GLY A 28 -16.85 -13.52 5.13
CA GLY A 28 -16.64 -12.96 3.80
C GLY A 28 -16.37 -14.00 2.73
N ASP A 29 -16.09 -13.51 1.52
CA ASP A 29 -15.83 -14.34 0.36
C ASP A 29 -14.44 -15.00 0.40
N GLN A 30 -14.11 -15.73 -0.66
CA GLN A 30 -12.82 -16.42 -0.76
C GLN A 30 -11.64 -15.43 -0.80
N ALA A 31 -11.81 -14.25 -1.40
CA ALA A 31 -10.75 -13.25 -1.50
C ALA A 31 -10.43 -12.67 -0.12
N ALA A 32 -11.44 -12.33 0.68
CA ALA A 32 -11.28 -11.85 2.05
C ALA A 32 -10.53 -12.88 2.93
N LYS A 33 -10.88 -14.16 2.81
CA LYS A 33 -10.21 -15.24 3.55
C LYS A 33 -8.75 -15.42 3.13
N LEU A 34 -8.45 -15.31 1.84
CA LEU A 34 -7.08 -15.40 1.32
C LEU A 34 -6.23 -14.22 1.80
N LEU A 35 -6.79 -13.01 1.82
CA LEU A 35 -6.14 -11.82 2.36
C LEU A 35 -5.86 -11.98 3.85
N ALA A 36 -6.86 -12.37 4.65
CA ALA A 36 -6.70 -12.61 6.08
C ALA A 36 -5.58 -13.62 6.37
N ALA A 37 -5.55 -14.73 5.61
CA ALA A 37 -4.50 -15.73 5.71
C ALA A 37 -3.11 -15.22 5.28
N ALA A 38 -3.04 -14.34 4.28
CA ALA A 38 -1.78 -13.72 3.85
C ALA A 38 -1.23 -12.79 4.93
N ILE A 39 -2.07 -11.92 5.49
CA ILE A 39 -1.70 -11.05 6.61
C ILE A 39 -1.24 -11.90 7.81
N ALA A 40 -1.98 -12.96 8.16
CA ALA A 40 -1.60 -13.86 9.25
C ALA A 40 -0.21 -14.49 9.05
N ARG A 41 0.13 -14.91 7.82
CA ARG A 41 1.47 -15.43 7.50
C ARG A 41 2.57 -14.36 7.70
N SER A 42 2.31 -13.10 7.35
CA SER A 42 3.25 -12.01 7.64
C SER A 42 3.46 -11.82 9.14
N PHE A 43 2.41 -11.92 9.95
CA PHE A 43 2.54 -11.87 11.42
C PHE A 43 3.41 -13.01 11.96
N GLU A 44 3.21 -14.22 11.46
CA GLU A 44 3.98 -15.41 11.86
C GLU A 44 5.45 -15.34 11.44
N THR A 45 5.72 -14.76 10.26
CA THR A 45 7.05 -14.74 9.65
C THR A 45 7.90 -13.57 10.15
N VAL A 46 7.34 -12.36 10.15
CA VAL A 46 8.06 -11.11 10.50
C VAL A 46 7.99 -10.83 12.01
N GLY A 47 6.91 -11.27 12.66
CA GLY A 47 6.60 -10.95 14.04
C GLY A 47 5.88 -9.61 14.18
N THR A 48 4.94 -9.55 15.14
CA THR A 48 4.05 -8.41 15.38
C THR A 48 4.77 -7.06 15.50
N ALA A 49 5.90 -7.01 16.22
CA ALA A 49 6.60 -5.76 16.48
C ALA A 49 7.22 -5.16 15.21
N ALA A 50 7.90 -5.98 14.41
CA ALA A 50 8.50 -5.54 13.15
C ALA A 50 7.42 -5.22 12.11
N LEU A 51 6.36 -6.04 12.03
CA LEU A 51 5.25 -5.77 11.13
C LEU A 51 4.53 -4.46 11.47
N ARG A 52 4.38 -4.13 12.76
CA ARG A 52 3.84 -2.83 13.16
C ARG A 52 4.65 -1.66 12.61
N LEU A 53 5.99 -1.75 12.61
CA LEU A 53 6.86 -0.70 12.04
C LEU A 53 6.66 -0.55 10.53
N ILE A 54 6.47 -1.66 9.81
CA ILE A 54 6.17 -1.65 8.38
C ILE A 54 4.83 -0.95 8.13
N VAL A 55 3.77 -1.36 8.84
CA VAL A 55 2.41 -0.84 8.66
C VAL A 55 2.33 0.65 8.96
N VAL A 56 2.87 1.12 10.10
CA VAL A 56 2.85 2.56 10.42
C VAL A 56 3.73 3.37 9.46
N GLY A 57 4.69 2.73 8.77
CA GLY A 57 5.46 3.36 7.70
C GLY A 57 4.61 3.81 6.49
N TRP A 58 3.37 3.34 6.38
CA TRP A 58 2.45 3.75 5.31
C TRP A 58 1.61 5.00 5.64
N THR A 59 1.77 5.56 6.84
CA THR A 59 0.97 6.71 7.33
C THR A 59 0.87 7.84 6.32
N SER A 60 2.01 8.37 5.84
CA SER A 60 2.02 9.49 4.90
C SER A 60 1.36 9.17 3.56
N ALA A 61 1.36 7.90 3.15
CA ALA A 61 0.70 7.46 1.93
C ALA A 61 -0.83 7.45 2.07
N VAL A 62 -1.33 7.01 3.22
CA VAL A 62 -2.75 7.06 3.55
C VAL A 62 -3.22 8.49 3.69
N GLU A 63 -2.47 9.33 4.41
CA GLU A 63 -2.82 10.76 4.56
C GLU A 63 -2.91 11.47 3.21
N LYS A 64 -1.94 11.21 2.32
CA LYS A 64 -1.97 11.77 0.96
C LYS A 64 -3.19 11.28 0.18
N ALA A 65 -3.46 9.97 0.21
CA ALA A 65 -4.62 9.41 -0.47
C ALA A 65 -5.95 9.96 0.10
N TRP A 66 -6.00 10.19 1.41
CA TRP A 66 -7.17 10.79 2.07
C TRP A 66 -7.36 12.24 1.65
N GLN A 67 -6.30 13.05 1.61
CA GLN A 67 -6.37 14.45 1.17
C GLN A 67 -6.97 14.57 -0.25
N GLU A 68 -6.70 13.61 -1.13
CA GLU A 68 -7.21 13.60 -2.50
C GLU A 68 -8.74 13.36 -2.58
N VAL A 69 -9.34 12.64 -1.62
CA VAL A 69 -10.75 12.21 -1.71
C VAL A 69 -11.64 12.73 -0.58
N SER A 70 -11.07 13.16 0.55
CA SER A 70 -11.77 13.50 1.81
C SER A 70 -12.93 14.46 1.66
N ALA A 71 -12.85 15.41 0.72
CA ALA A 71 -13.93 16.37 0.46
C ALA A 71 -15.20 15.73 -0.13
N THR A 72 -15.08 14.54 -0.73
CA THR A 72 -16.15 13.86 -1.47
C THR A 72 -16.39 12.42 -1.02
N TYR A 73 -15.54 11.89 -0.14
CA TYR A 73 -15.67 10.53 0.34
C TYR A 73 -16.87 10.44 1.31
N PRO A 74 -17.87 9.59 1.02
CA PRO A 74 -19.14 9.63 1.74
C PRO A 74 -19.12 8.86 3.08
N LEU A 75 -18.03 8.17 3.40
CA LEU A 75 -17.92 7.26 4.54
C LEU A 75 -16.79 7.68 5.50
N CYS A 76 -16.60 6.92 6.57
CA CYS A 76 -15.66 7.28 7.64
C CYS A 76 -14.19 6.98 7.23
N PHE A 77 -13.27 7.77 7.78
CA PHE A 77 -11.84 7.58 7.54
C PHE A 77 -11.33 6.24 8.11
N ASP A 78 -11.61 5.99 9.38
CA ASP A 78 -11.12 4.87 10.18
C ASP A 78 -11.77 3.53 9.83
N TRP A 79 -13.09 3.50 9.64
CA TRP A 79 -13.84 2.25 9.40
C TRP A 79 -13.94 1.84 7.93
N ASP A 80 -13.90 2.80 7.01
CA ASP A 80 -14.18 2.53 5.60
C ASP A 80 -12.96 2.82 4.73
N PHE A 81 -12.42 4.04 4.80
CA PHE A 81 -11.33 4.45 3.92
C PHE A 81 -10.03 3.69 4.20
N VAL A 82 -9.55 3.66 5.44
CA VAL A 82 -8.26 3.03 5.78
C VAL A 82 -8.25 1.53 5.49
N PRO A 83 -9.26 0.72 5.88
CA PRO A 83 -9.29 -0.70 5.53
C PRO A 83 -9.35 -0.93 4.02
N GLY A 84 -10.18 -0.17 3.30
CA GLY A 84 -10.25 -0.23 1.84
C GLY A 84 -8.91 0.11 1.18
N TRP A 85 -8.24 1.15 1.66
CA TRP A 85 -6.92 1.53 1.17
C TRP A 85 -5.88 0.42 1.38
N VAL A 86 -5.88 -0.26 2.53
CA VAL A 86 -4.97 -1.39 2.79
C VAL A 86 -5.23 -2.55 1.83
N ILE A 87 -6.49 -2.89 1.57
CA ILE A 87 -6.87 -3.95 0.62
C ILE A 87 -6.36 -3.62 -0.79
N ASP A 88 -6.55 -2.38 -1.22
CA ASP A 88 -6.31 -1.98 -2.62
C ASP A 88 -4.85 -1.61 -2.92
N ASN A 89 -4.06 -1.25 -1.90
CA ASN A 89 -2.74 -0.64 -2.11
C ASN A 89 -1.58 -1.41 -1.49
N ILE A 90 -1.82 -2.48 -0.73
CA ILE A 90 -0.75 -3.29 -0.12
C ILE A 90 -0.72 -4.68 -0.76
N ASP A 91 0.47 -5.07 -1.23
CA ASP A 91 0.76 -6.44 -1.61
C ASP A 91 1.17 -7.24 -0.37
N TRP A 92 0.45 -8.34 -0.13
CA TRP A 92 0.68 -9.30 0.95
C TRP A 92 1.18 -10.66 0.44
N SER A 93 1.56 -10.74 -0.84
CA SER A 93 2.01 -11.98 -1.48
C SER A 93 3.33 -12.51 -0.87
N ASP A 94 4.24 -11.59 -0.54
CA ASP A 94 5.47 -11.86 0.21
C ASP A 94 5.24 -11.66 1.71
N ALA A 95 5.30 -12.77 2.47
CA ALA A 95 5.09 -12.74 3.91
C ALA A 95 6.16 -11.94 4.65
N GLU A 96 7.40 -11.88 4.15
CA GLU A 96 8.53 -11.17 4.77
C GLU A 96 8.50 -9.66 4.48
N ASN A 97 7.87 -9.27 3.36
CA ASN A 97 7.93 -7.91 2.85
C ASN A 97 6.57 -7.44 2.28
N PRO A 98 5.54 -7.28 3.13
CA PRO A 98 4.33 -6.60 2.71
C PRO A 98 4.64 -5.14 2.37
N HIS A 99 4.28 -4.72 1.17
CA HIS A 99 4.70 -3.42 0.64
C HIS A 99 3.61 -2.80 -0.22
N ARG A 100 3.74 -1.49 -0.46
CA ARG A 100 2.78 -0.77 -1.31
C ARG A 100 2.92 -1.23 -2.76
N ILE A 101 1.79 -1.53 -3.40
CA ILE A 101 1.73 -1.80 -4.83
C ILE A 101 2.20 -0.54 -5.55
N SER A 102 3.28 -0.65 -6.33
CA SER A 102 3.72 0.43 -7.21
C SER A 102 2.64 0.66 -8.26
N LYS A 103 1.92 1.78 -8.18
CA LYS A 103 1.19 2.28 -9.34
C LYS A 103 2.25 2.79 -10.31
N GLU A 104 2.53 2.00 -11.34
CA GLU A 104 3.44 2.37 -12.42
C GLU A 104 2.93 3.66 -13.06
N SER A 105 3.49 4.78 -12.63
CA SER A 105 3.40 6.07 -13.29
C SER A 105 4.82 6.46 -13.68
N ASP A 106 5.33 5.82 -14.72
CA ASP A 106 6.21 6.44 -15.70
C ASP A 106 6.15 5.57 -16.98
N PRO A 107 5.79 6.11 -18.15
CA PRO A 107 6.08 5.40 -19.39
C PRO A 107 7.58 5.20 -19.43
N ILE A 108 8.03 3.95 -19.52
CA ILE A 108 9.38 3.65 -19.95
C ILE A 108 9.58 4.44 -21.25
N GLU A 109 10.34 5.53 -21.20
CA GLU A 109 10.96 6.11 -22.38
C GLU A 109 11.76 4.94 -22.95
N LEU A 110 11.19 4.30 -23.97
CA LEU A 110 11.89 3.34 -24.81
C LEU A 110 13.13 4.07 -25.28
N LEU A 111 14.26 3.79 -24.61
CA LEU A 111 15.60 4.07 -25.10
C LEU A 111 15.69 3.37 -26.45
N THR A 112 15.30 4.09 -27.50
CA THR A 112 15.60 3.72 -28.86
C THR A 112 17.12 3.74 -28.94
N PRO A 113 17.80 2.61 -29.21
CA PRO A 113 19.20 2.67 -29.55
C PRO A 113 19.29 3.50 -30.83
N CYS A 114 19.93 4.66 -30.74
CA CYS A 114 20.26 5.51 -31.86
C CYS A 114 21.15 4.69 -32.80
N VAL A 115 20.55 4.11 -33.85
CA VAL A 115 21.29 3.42 -34.91
C VAL A 115 22.05 4.50 -35.69
N PRO A 116 23.39 4.45 -35.75
CA PRO A 116 24.14 5.40 -36.56
C PRO A 116 23.89 5.14 -38.06
N PRO A 117 23.83 6.17 -38.90
CA PRO A 117 23.65 5.99 -40.34
C PRO A 117 24.87 5.29 -40.96
N GLU A 118 24.59 4.27 -41.78
CA GLU A 118 25.55 3.48 -42.55
C GLU A 118 26.37 4.37 -43.50
N PRO A 119 27.70 4.18 -43.64
CA PRO A 119 28.50 4.98 -44.55
C PRO A 119 28.18 4.60 -46.01
N ALA A 120 27.83 5.61 -46.82
CA ALA A 120 27.68 5.46 -48.25
C ALA A 120 28.96 4.88 -48.88
N GLY A 121 28.84 3.73 -49.52
CA GLY A 121 29.93 3.07 -50.24
C GLY A 121 30.46 3.93 -51.41
N PRO A 122 31.74 3.74 -51.80
CA PRO A 122 32.36 4.54 -52.85
C PRO A 122 31.84 4.15 -54.24
N GLN A 123 31.61 5.16 -55.09
CA GLN A 123 31.55 5.00 -56.55
C GLN A 123 32.96 5.01 -57.16
#